data_AF-A0A315X9P9-F1
#
_entry.id   AF-A0A315X9P9-F1
#
_cell.length_a   1.000
_cell.length_b   1.000
_cell.length_c   1.000
_cell.angle_alpha   90.00
_cell.angle_beta   90.00
_cell.angle_gamma   90.00
#
_symmetry.space_group_name_H-M   'P 1'
#
loop_
_entity.id
_entity.type
_entity.pdbx_description
1 polymer ?
#
loop_
_entity_poly.entity_id
_entity_poly.type
_entity_poly.pdbx_seq_one_letter_code
_entity_poly.pdbx_strand_id
1 'polypeptide(L)'
;METGCPCCGRPVGAPWKLTTQPLRLYRAWRPDGQRQAVEHRLCDTCSEWLGGMVAIARGEAAGEAVFGSPNGWGRRLVFDDQCQVCCDIPTARAAKIAWVSPGGGKLEVFACAGCEAWIASLAADGRTVRGVADREVDGPYGSWPHPNFRGVSVRLVVEDRAARAVALETCERMGVHVVPGQADIVVLEATASGAAGRALRSGVRGERGTVVLAGLGARRDLSAAIEAGASCWMTVPVTPQQLTAALVAARRAGAGPAWEPQTCLPIADAASMDRAGVLFAPAAGADLFEVGWLLRRFARGYDTVEWLDGRIVVSPRVHPDHVAHVAERLRLLLEGRATSEIFVVRDLPRRVRFEAAG
;
A
#
# COMPACT_ATOMS: atom_id res chain seq x y z
N MET A 1 30.30 13.27 6.96
CA MET A 1 30.38 11.94 6.32
C MET A 1 29.37 11.06 7.02
N GLU A 2 28.27 10.74 6.35
CA GLU A 2 27.27 9.82 6.91
C GLU A 2 27.86 8.41 6.94
N THR A 3 28.19 7.93 8.14
CA THR A 3 28.74 6.59 8.40
C THR A 3 27.64 5.53 8.61
N GLY A 4 26.37 5.93 8.46
CA GLY A 4 25.19 5.10 8.71
C GLY A 4 24.35 4.84 7.46
N CYS A 5 23.48 3.85 7.57
CA CYS A 5 22.49 3.48 6.57
C CYS A 5 21.47 4.62 6.45
N PRO A 6 21.28 5.25 5.28
CA PRO A 6 20.36 6.37 5.12
C PRO A 6 18.92 5.98 5.51
N CYS A 7 18.54 4.73 5.23
CA CYS A 7 17.21 4.20 5.56
C CYS A 7 16.90 4.15 7.07
N CYS A 8 17.88 3.90 7.95
CA CYS A 8 17.61 3.68 9.39
C CYS A 8 18.61 4.31 10.38
N GLY A 9 19.65 4.97 9.90
CA GLY A 9 20.73 5.57 10.69
C GLY A 9 21.75 4.58 11.28
N ARG A 10 21.55 3.25 11.19
CA ARG A 10 22.46 2.26 11.77
C ARG A 10 23.81 2.21 11.04
N PRO A 11 24.94 1.96 11.72
CA PRO A 11 26.25 1.79 11.08
C PRO A 11 26.23 0.71 9.99
N VAL A 12 27.04 0.91 8.94
CA VAL A 12 27.11 -0.02 7.79
C VAL A 12 28.52 -0.57 7.65
N GLY A 13 28.68 -1.89 7.87
CA GLY A 13 29.95 -2.59 7.66
C GLY A 13 30.20 -2.93 6.18
N ALA A 14 29.32 -3.76 5.60
CA ALA A 14 29.32 -4.12 4.18
C ALA A 14 27.96 -3.78 3.56
N PRO A 15 27.81 -2.65 2.84
CA PRO A 15 26.50 -2.24 2.35
C PRO A 15 26.02 -3.12 1.21
N TRP A 16 24.73 -3.43 1.24
CA TRP A 16 23.98 -3.67 0.00
C TRP A 16 23.91 -2.37 -0.80
N LYS A 17 23.91 -2.49 -2.12
CA LYS A 17 23.69 -1.36 -3.02
C LYS A 17 22.31 -1.45 -3.64
N LEU A 18 21.52 -0.41 -3.45
CA LEU A 18 20.30 -0.20 -4.22
C LEU A 18 20.60 0.79 -5.32
N THR A 19 20.59 0.35 -6.57
CA THR A 19 20.79 1.22 -7.74
C THR A 19 19.49 1.41 -8.48
N THR A 20 19.16 2.66 -8.79
CA THR A 20 18.01 3.03 -9.61
C THR A 20 18.51 3.61 -10.93
N GLN A 21 18.13 2.98 -12.04
CA GLN A 21 18.40 3.45 -13.39
C GLN A 21 17.10 3.94 -14.04
N PRO A 22 16.92 5.26 -14.20
CA PRO A 22 15.78 5.82 -14.89
C PRO A 22 15.67 5.34 -16.33
N LEU A 23 14.45 5.08 -16.78
CA LEU A 23 14.12 4.61 -18.13
C LEU A 23 13.06 5.53 -18.76
N ARG A 24 13.13 5.66 -20.09
CA ARG A 24 12.13 6.36 -20.89
C ARG A 24 11.61 5.46 -22.02
N LEU A 25 10.31 5.54 -22.28
CA LEU A 25 9.67 4.84 -23.40
C LEU A 25 9.83 5.66 -24.68
N TYR A 26 10.46 5.06 -25.69
CA TYR A 26 10.46 5.55 -27.06
C TYR A 26 9.83 4.49 -27.97
N ARG A 27 10.65 3.64 -28.58
CA ARG A 27 10.21 2.39 -29.25
C ARG A 27 10.37 1.15 -28.36
N ALA A 28 11.20 1.28 -27.32
CA ALA A 28 11.46 0.32 -26.26
C ALA A 28 11.97 1.11 -25.04
N TRP A 29 11.95 0.49 -23.86
CA TRP A 29 12.54 1.08 -22.66
C TRP A 29 14.06 1.23 -22.80
N ARG A 30 14.57 2.46 -22.60
CA ARG A 30 16.00 2.80 -22.69
C ARG A 30 16.41 3.64 -21.48
N PRO A 31 17.68 3.61 -21.05
CA PRO A 31 18.20 4.53 -20.05
C PRO A 31 17.88 5.98 -20.41
N ASP A 32 17.29 6.71 -19.47
CA ASP A 32 16.97 8.12 -19.66
C ASP A 32 18.21 8.99 -19.38
N GLY A 33 18.89 9.43 -20.44
CA GLY A 33 20.09 10.27 -20.34
C GLY A 33 19.85 11.63 -19.69
N GLN A 34 18.59 12.05 -19.48
CA GLN A 34 18.26 13.30 -18.79
C GLN A 34 18.15 13.14 -17.27
N ARG A 35 18.08 11.89 -16.77
CA ARG A 35 17.94 11.60 -15.34
C ARG A 35 19.15 10.78 -14.87
N GLN A 36 19.76 11.23 -13.77
CA GLN A 36 20.90 10.52 -13.21
C GLN A 36 20.46 9.24 -12.51
N ALA A 37 21.27 8.19 -12.65
CA ALA A 37 21.14 7.00 -11.82
C ALA A 37 21.49 7.33 -10.36
N VAL A 38 20.79 6.71 -9.42
CA VAL A 38 20.99 6.94 -7.98
C VAL A 38 21.45 5.64 -7.34
N GLU A 39 22.41 5.72 -6.41
CA GLU A 39 22.87 4.59 -5.58
C GLU A 39 22.62 4.93 -4.10
N HIS A 40 21.96 4.02 -3.38
CA HIS A 40 21.85 4.04 -1.93
C HIS A 40 22.60 2.85 -1.31
N ARG A 41 23.37 3.11 -0.25
CA ARG A 41 24.09 2.08 0.51
C ARG A 41 23.31 1.69 1.74
N LEU A 42 22.75 0.47 1.75
CA LEU A 42 21.85 0.00 2.80
C LEU A 42 22.52 -1.05 3.69
N CYS A 43 22.19 -1.08 4.99
CA CYS A 43 22.53 -2.23 5.83
C CYS A 43 21.68 -3.46 5.45
N ASP A 44 22.12 -4.65 5.87
CA ASP A 44 21.46 -5.93 5.56
C ASP A 44 19.96 -5.90 5.90
N THR A 45 19.61 -5.48 7.11
CA THR A 45 18.21 -5.38 7.56
C THR A 45 17.37 -4.40 6.73
N CYS A 46 17.99 -3.35 6.18
CA CYS A 46 17.31 -2.40 5.29
C CYS A 46 17.10 -2.97 3.90
N SER A 47 18.11 -3.67 3.39
CA SER A 47 18.04 -4.33 2.10
C SER A 47 17.02 -5.47 2.09
N GLU A 48 17.08 -6.38 3.06
CA GLU A 48 16.15 -7.51 3.20
C GLU A 48 14.71 -7.05 3.32
N TRP A 49 14.46 -5.99 4.10
CA TRP A 49 13.13 -5.42 4.23
C TRP A 49 12.61 -4.82 2.92
N LEU A 50 13.40 -3.96 2.26
CA LEU A 50 12.97 -3.34 1.00
C LEU A 50 12.80 -4.39 -0.10
N GLY A 51 13.76 -5.31 -0.22
CA GLY A 51 13.71 -6.44 -1.15
C GLY A 51 12.52 -7.35 -0.86
N GLY A 52 12.22 -7.61 0.42
CA GLY A 52 11.05 -8.38 0.84
C GLY A 52 9.72 -7.71 0.46
N MET A 53 9.57 -6.40 0.64
CA MET A 53 8.37 -5.70 0.18
C MET A 53 8.15 -5.80 -1.34
N VAL A 54 9.25 -5.77 -2.09
CA VAL A 54 9.24 -5.89 -3.55
C VAL A 54 8.97 -7.34 -3.98
N ALA A 55 9.59 -8.32 -3.34
CA ALA A 55 9.33 -9.74 -3.58
C ALA A 55 7.87 -10.13 -3.25
N ILE A 56 7.31 -9.59 -2.16
CA ILE A 56 5.89 -9.71 -1.81
C ILE A 56 5.01 -9.11 -2.91
N ALA A 57 5.35 -7.92 -3.41
CA ALA A 57 4.60 -7.30 -4.51
C ALA A 57 4.63 -8.14 -5.80
N ARG A 58 5.68 -8.94 -5.98
CA ARG A 58 5.89 -9.85 -7.12
C ARG A 58 5.30 -11.24 -6.92
N GLY A 59 4.94 -11.62 -5.69
CA GLY A 59 4.44 -12.95 -5.34
C GLY A 59 5.50 -14.06 -5.31
N GLU A 60 6.78 -13.75 -5.12
CA GLU A 60 7.93 -14.66 -5.29
C GLU A 60 8.34 -15.45 -4.03
N ALA A 61 7.39 -15.90 -3.20
CA ALA A 61 7.76 -16.84 -2.14
C ALA A 61 8.14 -18.21 -2.74
N ALA A 62 9.46 -18.46 -2.71
CA ALA A 62 10.23 -19.69 -2.98
C ALA A 62 10.66 -19.98 -4.43
N GLY A 63 11.94 -19.68 -4.71
CA GLY A 63 12.81 -20.51 -5.56
C GLY A 63 12.95 -20.08 -7.02
N GLU A 64 14.04 -19.34 -7.29
CA GLU A 64 14.68 -19.12 -8.59
C GLU A 64 14.17 -18.00 -9.52
N ALA A 65 15.04 -16.98 -9.59
CA ALA A 65 15.46 -16.16 -10.72
C ALA A 65 14.42 -15.63 -11.73
N VAL A 66 14.37 -14.31 -11.75
CA VAL A 66 13.61 -13.48 -12.66
C VAL A 66 14.47 -13.19 -13.88
N PHE A 67 14.06 -13.70 -15.03
CA PHE A 67 13.80 -12.88 -16.23
C PHE A 67 13.10 -13.78 -17.27
N GLY A 68 11.78 -13.58 -17.44
CA GLY A 68 10.96 -14.24 -18.45
C GLY A 68 11.01 -15.78 -18.47
N SER A 69 10.19 -16.47 -17.68
CA SER A 69 9.76 -17.82 -18.07
C SER A 69 8.41 -18.27 -17.49
N PRO A 70 7.60 -18.97 -18.29
CA PRO A 70 6.26 -19.44 -17.96
C PRO A 70 6.28 -20.82 -17.31
N ASN A 71 5.33 -21.08 -16.41
CA ASN A 71 4.98 -22.41 -15.97
C ASN A 71 3.47 -22.52 -15.75
N GLY A 72 2.84 -23.14 -16.75
CA GLY A 72 1.58 -23.89 -16.74
C GLY A 72 0.42 -23.44 -15.83
N TRP A 73 -0.71 -23.13 -16.47
CA TRP A 73 -2.07 -23.25 -15.92
C TRP A 73 -2.66 -22.06 -15.14
N GLY A 74 -2.48 -20.84 -15.66
CA GLY A 74 -3.32 -19.69 -15.31
C GLY A 74 -2.68 -18.37 -15.70
N ARG A 75 -2.93 -17.91 -16.93
CA ARG A 75 -2.31 -16.71 -17.52
C ARG A 75 -2.61 -15.44 -16.70
N ARG A 76 -1.62 -14.92 -15.98
CA ARG A 76 -1.41 -13.46 -15.88
C ARG A 76 -0.17 -13.14 -16.70
N LEU A 77 -0.38 -12.51 -17.86
CA LEU A 77 0.69 -11.93 -18.65
C LEU A 77 1.21 -10.72 -17.85
N VAL A 78 2.32 -10.86 -17.13
CA VAL A 78 3.09 -9.69 -16.71
C VAL A 78 3.93 -9.32 -17.92
N PHE A 79 3.52 -8.29 -18.64
CA PHE A 79 4.23 -7.81 -19.81
C PHE A 79 5.52 -7.08 -19.38
N ASP A 80 6.56 -7.08 -20.23
CA ASP A 80 7.85 -6.41 -19.95
C ASP A 80 7.73 -4.90 -19.71
N ASP A 81 6.58 -4.31 -20.03
CA ASP A 81 6.22 -2.92 -19.82
C ASP A 81 5.35 -2.67 -18.58
N GLN A 82 5.04 -3.70 -17.79
CA GLN A 82 4.24 -3.57 -16.57
C GLN A 82 5.14 -3.44 -15.33
N CYS A 83 4.86 -2.44 -14.50
CA CYS A 83 5.50 -2.23 -13.22
C CYS A 83 5.33 -3.46 -12.32
N GLN A 84 6.45 -4.06 -11.90
CA GLN A 84 6.46 -5.28 -11.08
C GLN A 84 6.12 -5.02 -9.60
N VAL A 85 5.86 -3.78 -9.21
CA VAL A 85 5.57 -3.38 -7.82
C VAL A 85 4.11 -2.99 -7.60
N CYS A 86 3.46 -2.38 -8.59
CA CYS A 86 2.04 -1.98 -8.51
C CYS A 86 1.18 -2.52 -9.66
N CYS A 87 1.78 -3.26 -10.60
CA CYS A 87 1.10 -3.80 -11.78
C CYS A 87 0.52 -2.73 -12.72
N ASP A 88 0.94 -1.47 -12.59
CA ASP A 88 0.60 -0.40 -13.52
C ASP A 88 1.41 -0.50 -14.82
N ILE A 89 0.88 0.01 -15.94
CA ILE A 89 1.58 0.06 -17.23
C ILE A 89 2.08 1.48 -17.46
N PRO A 90 3.34 1.80 -17.10
CA PRO A 90 3.90 3.13 -17.34
C PRO A 90 3.90 3.48 -18.84
N THR A 91 3.41 4.67 -19.16
CA THR A 91 3.25 5.13 -20.55
C THR A 91 4.39 5.97 -21.09
N ALA A 92 5.32 6.42 -20.22
CA ALA A 92 6.41 7.32 -20.62
C ALA A 92 7.70 7.14 -19.82
N ARG A 93 7.60 6.95 -18.50
CA ARG A 93 8.72 6.90 -17.56
C ARG A 93 8.64 5.68 -16.66
N ALA A 94 9.78 5.06 -16.45
CA ALA A 94 9.95 3.92 -15.56
C ALA A 94 11.37 3.92 -14.98
N ALA A 95 11.72 2.91 -14.21
CA ALA A 95 13.07 2.66 -13.78
C ALA A 95 13.36 1.18 -13.63
N LYS A 96 14.63 0.84 -13.81
CA LYS A 96 15.20 -0.44 -13.41
C LYS A 96 15.85 -0.26 -12.04
N ILE A 97 15.36 -0.98 -11.04
CA ILE A 97 15.88 -0.93 -9.67
C ILE A 97 16.59 -2.26 -9.40
N ALA A 98 17.81 -2.21 -8.89
CA ALA A 98 18.59 -3.39 -8.56
C ALA A 98 19.14 -3.36 -7.13
N TRP A 99 18.93 -4.44 -6.38
CA TRP A 99 19.59 -4.72 -5.11
C TRP A 99 20.79 -5.61 -5.39
N VAL A 100 21.97 -5.15 -5.00
CA VAL A 100 23.23 -5.89 -5.14
C VAL A 100 23.76 -6.18 -3.73
N SER A 101 23.83 -7.47 -3.40
CA SER A 101 24.40 -7.94 -2.15
C SER A 101 25.92 -7.75 -2.11
N PRO A 102 26.54 -7.69 -0.92
CA PRO A 102 28.00 -7.71 -0.80
C PRO A 102 28.67 -8.89 -1.50
N GLY A 103 27.99 -10.05 -1.57
CA GLY A 103 28.45 -11.25 -2.24
C GLY A 103 28.19 -11.31 -3.75
N GLY A 104 27.66 -10.24 -4.36
CA GLY A 104 27.42 -10.14 -5.80
C GLY A 104 26.07 -10.68 -6.30
N GLY A 105 25.26 -11.29 -5.44
CA GLY A 105 23.87 -11.65 -5.74
C GLY A 105 23.03 -10.41 -6.07
N LYS A 106 22.17 -10.51 -7.09
CA LYS A 106 21.42 -9.38 -7.65
C LYS A 106 19.94 -9.70 -7.79
N LEU A 107 19.09 -8.80 -7.30
CA LEU A 107 17.64 -8.80 -7.55
C LEU A 107 17.30 -7.54 -8.36
N GLU A 108 16.57 -7.68 -9.46
CA GLU A 108 16.18 -6.55 -10.31
C GLU A 108 14.66 -6.47 -10.48
N VAL A 109 14.14 -5.25 -10.53
CA VAL A 109 12.76 -4.96 -10.91
C VAL A 109 12.63 -3.82 -11.89
N PHE A 110 11.61 -3.93 -12.74
CA PHE A 110 11.06 -2.84 -13.52
C PHE A 110 9.93 -2.15 -12.74
N ALA A 111 10.04 -0.85 -12.52
CA ALA A 111 9.10 -0.06 -11.71
C ALA A 111 8.58 1.15 -12.49
N CYS A 112 7.29 1.47 -12.36
CA CYS A 112 6.76 2.76 -12.80
C CYS A 112 7.39 3.89 -11.98
N ALA A 113 7.30 5.12 -12.47
CA ALA A 113 7.90 6.29 -11.82
C ALA A 113 7.40 6.51 -10.37
N GLY A 114 6.13 6.22 -10.08
CA GLY A 114 5.60 6.26 -8.72
C GLY A 114 6.22 5.22 -7.77
N CYS A 115 6.39 3.97 -8.23
CA CYS A 115 7.04 2.92 -7.45
C CYS A 115 8.54 3.18 -7.28
N GLU A 116 9.20 3.71 -8.31
CA GLU A 116 10.58 4.17 -8.27
C GLU A 116 10.75 5.24 -7.18
N ALA A 117 9.97 6.32 -7.24
CA ALA A 117 10.03 7.42 -6.30
C ALA A 117 9.81 6.93 -4.86
N TRP A 118 8.83 6.04 -4.67
CA TRP A 118 8.58 5.46 -3.35
C TRP A 118 9.76 4.62 -2.85
N ILE A 119 10.26 3.65 -3.63
CA ILE A 119 11.39 2.80 -3.21
C ILE A 119 12.65 3.63 -2.93
N ALA A 120 12.98 4.59 -3.80
CA ALA A 120 14.10 5.50 -3.61
C ALA A 120 13.94 6.34 -2.33
N SER A 121 12.73 6.85 -2.06
CA SER A 121 12.47 7.62 -0.83
C SER A 121 12.69 6.78 0.43
N LEU A 122 12.33 5.49 0.43
CA LEU A 122 12.53 4.62 1.58
C LEU A 122 13.98 4.21 1.78
N ALA A 123 14.73 4.09 0.68
CA ALA A 123 16.17 3.88 0.74
C ALA A 123 16.89 5.11 1.29
N ALA A 124 16.41 6.32 0.94
CA ALA A 124 16.93 7.59 1.45
C ALA A 124 16.54 7.86 2.91
N ASP A 125 15.29 7.57 3.31
CA ASP A 125 14.83 7.66 4.70
C ASP A 125 13.62 6.74 4.95
N GLY A 126 13.88 5.55 5.48
CA GLY A 126 12.87 4.54 5.78
C GLY A 126 12.26 4.68 7.18
N ARG A 127 12.74 5.61 8.02
CA ARG A 127 12.31 5.74 9.42
C ARG A 127 10.80 6.03 9.52
N THR A 128 10.30 6.83 8.58
CA THR A 128 8.86 7.16 8.46
C THR A 128 8.00 6.02 7.92
N VAL A 129 8.55 4.88 7.50
CA VAL A 129 7.79 3.64 7.19
C VAL A 129 8.05 2.49 8.17
N ARG A 130 9.21 2.48 8.83
CA ARG A 130 9.55 1.47 9.85
C ARG A 130 8.98 1.78 11.22
N GLY A 131 8.81 3.07 11.52
CA GLY A 131 8.51 3.54 12.86
C GLY A 131 9.80 4.04 13.49
N VAL A 132 9.69 5.09 14.30
CA VAL A 132 10.76 5.43 15.23
C VAL A 132 10.76 4.33 16.30
N ALA A 133 11.93 3.95 16.82
CA ALA A 133 12.14 2.75 17.65
C ALA A 133 11.26 2.68 18.93
N ASP A 134 10.60 3.77 19.27
CA ASP A 134 9.66 4.02 20.37
C ASP A 134 8.33 3.26 20.27
N ARG A 135 8.13 2.44 19.23
CA ARG A 135 7.16 1.33 19.27
C ARG A 135 7.87 -0.01 19.32
N GLU A 136 8.30 -0.39 20.52
CA GLU A 136 8.81 -1.75 20.83
C GLU A 136 7.79 -2.86 20.48
N VAL A 137 6.50 -2.52 20.31
CA VAL A 137 5.42 -3.48 20.00
C VAL A 137 5.23 -3.69 18.48
N ASP A 138 5.73 -2.78 17.63
CA ASP A 138 5.57 -2.83 16.17
C ASP A 138 6.93 -3.18 15.51
N GLY A 139 7.37 -4.43 15.62
CA GLY A 139 8.51 -4.98 14.88
C GLY A 139 8.28 -5.09 13.37
N PRO A 140 9.16 -5.80 12.64
CA PRO A 140 9.20 -5.76 11.19
C PRO A 140 7.84 -6.10 10.54
N TYR A 141 7.61 -5.48 9.38
CA TYR A 141 6.38 -5.47 8.55
C TYR A 141 5.42 -6.68 8.74
N GLY A 142 4.51 -6.60 9.73
CA GLY A 142 3.42 -7.58 9.91
C GLY A 142 3.81 -8.93 10.52
N SER A 143 4.96 -9.04 11.21
CA SER A 143 5.42 -10.31 11.81
C SER A 143 4.88 -10.58 13.22
N TRP A 144 3.66 -10.17 13.55
CA TRP A 144 3.17 -10.20 14.93
C TRP A 144 1.98 -11.13 15.15
N PRO A 145 2.05 -12.06 16.13
CA PRO A 145 0.86 -12.67 16.68
C PRO A 145 0.05 -11.57 17.38
N HIS A 146 -1.05 -11.15 16.76
CA HIS A 146 -1.86 -10.07 17.30
C HIS A 146 -2.84 -10.69 18.32
N PRO A 147 -2.67 -10.46 19.65
CA PRO A 147 -3.37 -11.20 20.71
C PRO A 147 -4.89 -11.10 20.62
N ASN A 148 -5.36 -10.06 19.94
CA ASN A 148 -6.74 -9.75 19.67
C ASN A 148 -7.39 -10.60 18.54
N PHE A 149 -6.67 -11.47 17.84
CA PHE A 149 -7.27 -12.32 16.80
C PHE A 149 -7.46 -13.78 17.18
N ARG A 150 -7.25 -14.16 18.46
CA ARG A 150 -7.58 -15.50 18.94
C ARG A 150 -9.04 -15.82 18.67
N GLY A 151 -9.28 -16.97 18.04
CA GLY A 151 -10.63 -17.44 17.69
C GLY A 151 -11.30 -16.69 16.54
N VAL A 152 -10.57 -15.82 15.82
CA VAL A 152 -11.07 -15.21 14.59
C VAL A 152 -10.78 -16.14 13.41
N SER A 153 -11.81 -16.39 12.61
CA SER A 153 -11.73 -17.12 11.36
C SER A 153 -11.82 -16.17 10.16
N VAL A 154 -11.05 -16.48 9.11
CA VAL A 154 -11.03 -15.71 7.86
C VAL A 154 -11.35 -16.63 6.69
N ARG A 155 -12.25 -16.21 5.81
CA ARG A 155 -12.44 -16.84 4.50
C ARG A 155 -11.77 -16.00 3.43
N LEU A 156 -10.93 -16.62 2.61
CA LEU A 156 -10.29 -15.96 1.47
C LEU A 156 -10.99 -16.34 0.17
N VAL A 157 -11.49 -15.34 -0.55
CA VAL A 157 -12.03 -15.44 -1.92
C VAL A 157 -11.22 -14.49 -2.80
N VAL A 158 -9.96 -14.88 -3.03
CA VAL A 158 -8.94 -14.08 -3.74
C VAL A 158 -8.36 -14.97 -4.83
N GLU A 159 -8.50 -14.57 -6.09
CA GLU A 159 -8.00 -15.29 -7.28
C GLU A 159 -6.53 -14.96 -7.54
N ASP A 160 -6.11 -13.73 -7.24
CA ASP A 160 -4.73 -13.28 -7.26
C ASP A 160 -3.86 -14.15 -6.34
N ARG A 161 -3.02 -14.99 -6.96
CA ARG A 161 -2.17 -15.94 -6.24
C ARG A 161 -1.20 -15.25 -5.28
N ALA A 162 -0.67 -14.08 -5.64
CA ALA A 162 0.28 -13.34 -4.81
C ALA A 162 -0.42 -12.74 -3.59
N ALA A 163 -1.53 -12.03 -3.80
CA ALA A 163 -2.33 -11.47 -2.73
C ALA A 163 -2.89 -12.56 -1.81
N ARG A 164 -3.30 -13.71 -2.37
CA ARG A 164 -3.75 -14.88 -1.59
C ARG A 164 -2.60 -15.47 -0.76
N ALA A 165 -1.41 -15.64 -1.33
CA ALA A 165 -0.25 -16.16 -0.60
C ALA A 165 0.13 -15.24 0.57
N VAL A 166 0.20 -13.93 0.33
CA VAL A 166 0.43 -12.93 1.39
C VAL A 166 -0.65 -13.00 2.45
N ALA A 167 -1.92 -13.14 2.05
CA ALA A 167 -3.01 -13.23 3.00
C ALA A 167 -2.94 -14.49 3.88
N LEU A 168 -2.63 -15.64 3.28
CA LEU A 168 -2.42 -16.90 4.00
C LEU A 168 -1.27 -16.78 4.99
N GLU A 169 -0.10 -16.34 4.53
CA GLU A 169 1.10 -16.20 5.36
C GLU A 169 0.88 -15.20 6.51
N THR A 170 0.23 -14.07 6.22
CA THR A 170 -0.07 -13.06 7.25
C THR A 170 -1.06 -13.63 8.27
N CYS A 171 -2.11 -14.33 7.84
CA CYS A 171 -3.07 -14.97 8.75
C CYS A 171 -2.39 -16.02 9.62
N GLU A 172 -1.56 -16.89 9.04
CA GLU A 172 -0.78 -17.90 9.77
C GLU A 172 0.10 -17.26 10.84
N ARG A 173 0.89 -16.24 10.48
CA ARG A 173 1.75 -15.49 11.42
C ARG A 173 0.96 -14.82 12.56
N MET A 174 -0.28 -14.41 12.28
CA MET A 174 -1.18 -13.81 13.29
C MET A 174 -1.94 -14.85 14.14
N GLY A 175 -1.84 -16.15 13.82
CA GLY A 175 -2.63 -17.20 14.45
C GLY A 175 -4.13 -17.13 14.08
N VAL A 176 -4.45 -16.62 12.89
CA VAL A 176 -5.80 -16.50 12.34
C VAL A 176 -6.11 -17.70 11.46
N HIS A 177 -7.21 -18.40 11.76
CA HIS A 177 -7.58 -19.60 11.02
C HIS A 177 -8.22 -19.23 9.68
N VAL A 178 -7.64 -19.70 8.58
CA VAL A 178 -8.25 -19.56 7.25
C VAL A 178 -9.14 -20.77 6.98
N VAL A 179 -10.43 -20.53 6.74
CA VAL A 179 -11.46 -21.55 6.56
C VAL A 179 -12.15 -21.45 5.20
N PRO A 180 -12.63 -22.57 4.61
CA PRO A 180 -13.31 -22.55 3.31
C PRO A 180 -14.79 -22.10 3.39
N GLY A 181 -15.40 -22.19 4.58
CA GLY A 181 -16.84 -22.00 4.81
C GLY A 181 -17.21 -20.63 5.37
N GLN A 182 -18.19 -20.60 6.27
CA GLN A 182 -18.53 -19.40 7.04
C GLN A 182 -17.35 -18.98 7.93
N ALA A 183 -17.16 -17.67 8.08
CA ALA A 183 -16.05 -17.09 8.82
C ALA A 183 -16.46 -15.75 9.46
N ASP A 184 -15.74 -15.31 10.48
CA ASP A 184 -15.92 -14.00 11.10
C ASP A 184 -15.65 -12.88 10.08
N ILE A 185 -14.61 -13.03 9.27
CA ILE A 185 -14.21 -12.03 8.27
C ILE A 185 -14.07 -12.71 6.92
N VAL A 186 -14.62 -12.10 5.88
CA VAL A 186 -14.40 -12.52 4.50
C VAL A 186 -13.46 -11.52 3.82
N VAL A 187 -12.45 -12.01 3.10
CA VAL A 187 -11.61 -11.21 2.21
C VAL A 187 -11.96 -11.55 0.77
N LEU A 188 -12.42 -10.56 0.01
CA LEU A 188 -12.80 -10.69 -1.39
C LEU A 188 -11.81 -9.95 -2.30
N GLU A 189 -11.59 -10.43 -3.51
CA GLU A 189 -10.91 -9.66 -4.56
C GLU A 189 -11.91 -8.97 -5.47
N ALA A 190 -11.77 -7.65 -5.62
CA ALA A 190 -12.44 -6.89 -6.66
C ALA A 190 -11.71 -7.07 -7.99
N THR A 191 -12.46 -7.44 -9.03
CA THR A 191 -11.93 -7.70 -10.37
C THR A 191 -12.72 -6.94 -11.43
N ALA A 192 -12.16 -6.80 -12.63
CA ALA A 192 -12.88 -6.20 -13.76
C ALA A 192 -14.19 -6.92 -14.10
N SER A 193 -14.33 -8.19 -13.70
CA SER A 193 -15.53 -8.98 -13.94
C SER A 193 -16.69 -8.64 -12.99
N GLY A 194 -16.48 -7.90 -11.89
CA GLY A 194 -17.54 -7.62 -10.92
C GLY A 194 -17.73 -8.68 -9.82
N ALA A 195 -16.68 -9.45 -9.52
CA ALA A 195 -16.76 -10.62 -8.65
C ALA A 195 -17.10 -10.26 -7.19
N ALA A 196 -16.45 -9.24 -6.62
CA ALA A 196 -16.64 -8.88 -5.20
C ALA A 196 -18.05 -8.34 -4.94
N GLY A 197 -18.52 -7.42 -5.79
CA GLY A 197 -19.86 -6.85 -5.68
C GLY A 197 -20.96 -7.92 -5.83
N ARG A 198 -20.79 -8.86 -6.76
CA ARG A 198 -21.72 -10.00 -6.91
C ARG A 198 -21.73 -10.88 -5.67
N ALA A 199 -20.55 -11.24 -5.14
CA ALA A 199 -20.44 -12.09 -3.97
C ALA A 199 -21.19 -11.50 -2.76
N LEU A 200 -20.97 -10.20 -2.48
CA LEU A 200 -21.65 -9.49 -1.38
C LEU A 200 -23.16 -9.38 -1.56
N ARG A 201 -23.64 -9.17 -2.80
CA ARG A 201 -25.08 -9.17 -3.12
C ARG A 201 -25.71 -10.56 -3.00
N SER A 202 -24.95 -11.61 -3.29
CA SER A 202 -25.38 -13.00 -3.08
C SER A 202 -25.29 -13.48 -1.62
N GLY A 203 -24.89 -12.61 -0.69
CA GLY A 203 -24.85 -12.92 0.75
C GLY A 203 -23.52 -13.49 1.25
N VAL A 204 -22.45 -13.49 0.43
CA VAL A 204 -21.11 -13.87 0.90
C VAL A 204 -20.56 -12.75 1.77
N ARG A 205 -20.72 -12.88 3.09
CA ARG A 205 -20.30 -11.89 4.09
C ARG A 205 -19.67 -12.58 5.29
N GLY A 206 -18.72 -11.91 5.94
CA GLY A 206 -18.24 -12.33 7.26
C GLY A 206 -19.22 -11.88 8.34
N GLU A 207 -19.28 -12.61 9.45
CA GLU A 207 -20.13 -12.26 10.60
C GLU A 207 -19.79 -10.88 11.19
N ARG A 208 -18.51 -10.50 11.14
CA ARG A 208 -17.98 -9.23 11.67
C ARG A 208 -17.66 -8.22 10.58
N GLY A 209 -17.31 -8.68 9.38
CA GLY A 209 -17.06 -7.76 8.28
C GLY A 209 -16.53 -8.41 7.01
N THR A 210 -16.45 -7.58 5.96
CA THR A 210 -15.88 -7.98 4.67
C THR A 210 -14.82 -6.98 4.24
N VAL A 211 -13.63 -7.49 3.92
CA VAL A 211 -12.49 -6.73 3.39
C VAL A 211 -12.43 -6.97 1.88
N VAL A 212 -12.29 -5.90 1.09
CA VAL A 212 -12.11 -6.01 -0.36
C VAL A 212 -10.68 -5.66 -0.74
N LEU A 213 -10.02 -6.51 -1.52
CA LEU A 213 -8.73 -6.23 -2.13
C LEU A 213 -8.97 -5.71 -3.55
N ALA A 214 -8.48 -4.53 -3.90
CA ALA A 214 -8.74 -3.89 -5.17
C ALA A 214 -7.47 -3.39 -5.85
N GLY A 215 -7.24 -3.83 -7.08
CA GLY A 215 -6.27 -3.19 -7.98
C GLY A 215 -6.82 -1.89 -8.57
N LEU A 216 -5.95 -1.09 -9.20
CA LEU A 216 -6.33 0.20 -9.80
C LEU A 216 -7.43 0.06 -10.87
N GLY A 217 -7.40 -1.01 -11.67
CA GLY A 217 -8.42 -1.28 -12.69
C GLY A 217 -9.76 -1.79 -12.17
N ALA A 218 -9.90 -2.06 -10.86
CA ALA A 218 -11.09 -2.69 -10.28
C ALA A 218 -12.09 -1.69 -9.67
N ARG A 219 -11.96 -0.38 -9.98
CA ARG A 219 -12.79 0.71 -9.42
C ARG A 219 -14.28 0.40 -9.39
N ARG A 220 -14.85 -0.07 -10.51
CA ARG A 220 -16.29 -0.34 -10.64
C ARG A 220 -16.76 -1.46 -9.71
N ASP A 221 -15.99 -2.54 -9.60
CA ASP A 221 -16.34 -3.65 -8.71
C ASP A 221 -16.14 -3.29 -7.25
N LEU A 222 -15.09 -2.53 -6.92
CA LEU A 222 -14.89 -1.99 -5.58
C LEU A 222 -16.06 -1.10 -5.15
N SER A 223 -16.49 -0.17 -5.99
CA SER A 223 -17.65 0.69 -5.73
C SER A 223 -18.91 -0.14 -5.49
N ALA A 224 -19.17 -1.13 -6.35
CA ALA A 224 -20.32 -2.03 -6.18
C ALA A 224 -20.23 -2.90 -4.91
N ALA A 225 -19.02 -3.26 -4.48
CA ALA A 225 -18.80 -4.00 -3.24
C ALA A 225 -19.01 -3.11 -2.00
N ILE A 226 -18.58 -1.85 -2.06
CA ILE A 226 -18.83 -0.84 -1.03
C ILE A 226 -20.34 -0.62 -0.86
N GLU A 227 -21.07 -0.40 -1.96
CA GLU A 227 -22.54 -0.28 -1.95
C GLU A 227 -23.22 -1.52 -1.38
N ALA A 228 -22.64 -2.71 -1.63
CA ALA A 228 -23.13 -3.97 -1.11
C ALA A 228 -22.72 -4.24 0.35
N GLY A 229 -22.04 -3.32 1.02
CA GLY A 229 -21.73 -3.39 2.46
C GLY A 229 -20.33 -3.89 2.81
N ALA A 230 -19.33 -3.70 1.94
CA ALA A 230 -17.94 -3.91 2.31
C ALA A 230 -17.54 -3.02 3.51
N SER A 231 -16.84 -3.59 4.49
CA SER A 231 -16.44 -2.90 5.72
C SER A 231 -15.21 -2.01 5.49
N CYS A 232 -14.26 -2.48 4.67
CA CYS A 232 -13.11 -1.70 4.24
C CYS A 232 -12.50 -2.31 2.96
N TRP A 233 -11.52 -1.63 2.38
CA TRP A 233 -10.76 -2.17 1.25
C TRP A 233 -9.27 -1.83 1.31
N MET A 234 -8.44 -2.65 0.67
CA MET A 234 -7.00 -2.50 0.55
C MET A 234 -6.55 -2.65 -0.91
N THR A 235 -5.38 -2.11 -1.22
CA THR A 235 -4.84 -2.17 -2.58
C THR A 235 -4.29 -3.56 -2.90
N VAL A 236 -4.36 -3.98 -4.16
CA VAL A 236 -3.54 -5.08 -4.72
C VAL A 236 -2.38 -4.48 -5.52
N PRO A 237 -1.11 -4.83 -5.25
CA PRO A 237 -0.68 -5.84 -4.29
C PRO A 237 -0.86 -5.40 -2.83
N VAL A 238 -1.22 -6.37 -1.99
CA VAL A 238 -1.47 -6.18 -0.56
C VAL A 238 -0.19 -6.47 0.22
N THR A 239 0.02 -5.75 1.33
CA THR A 239 1.11 -6.04 2.28
C THR A 239 0.57 -6.67 3.57
N PRO A 240 1.41 -7.42 4.33
CA PRO A 240 1.02 -7.93 5.64
C PRO A 240 0.46 -6.84 6.56
N GLN A 241 1.11 -5.66 6.63
CA GLN A 241 0.62 -4.55 7.46
C GLN A 241 -0.76 -4.04 7.04
N GLN A 242 -1.00 -3.87 5.73
CA GLN A 242 -2.30 -3.44 5.21
C GLN A 242 -3.38 -4.47 5.53
N LEU A 243 -3.07 -5.76 5.39
CA LEU A 243 -4.02 -6.82 5.72
C LEU A 243 -4.29 -6.89 7.23
N THR A 244 -3.27 -6.85 8.09
CA THR A 244 -3.45 -6.82 9.54
C THR A 244 -4.35 -5.65 9.95
N ALA A 245 -4.09 -4.45 9.43
CA ALA A 245 -4.92 -3.28 9.73
C ALA A 245 -6.35 -3.43 9.22
N ALA A 246 -6.54 -4.01 8.03
CA ALA A 246 -7.87 -4.29 7.49
C ALA A 246 -8.65 -5.30 8.34
N LEU A 247 -8.01 -6.35 8.84
CA LEU A 247 -8.62 -7.32 9.74
C LEU A 247 -8.96 -6.71 11.11
N VAL A 248 -8.12 -5.80 11.63
CA VAL A 248 -8.43 -5.05 12.86
C VAL A 248 -9.66 -4.19 12.64
N ALA A 249 -9.74 -3.49 11.51
CA ALA A 249 -10.89 -2.65 11.15
C ALA A 249 -12.16 -3.49 10.98
N ALA A 250 -12.09 -4.59 10.23
CA ALA A 250 -13.22 -5.50 10.01
C ALA A 250 -13.71 -6.14 11.32
N ARG A 251 -12.82 -6.51 12.25
CA ARG A 251 -13.22 -7.04 13.56
C ARG A 251 -13.98 -6.02 14.41
N ARG A 252 -13.65 -4.73 14.29
CA ARG A 252 -14.28 -3.64 15.04
C ARG A 252 -15.55 -3.12 14.38
N ALA A 253 -15.82 -3.51 13.14
CA ALA A 253 -16.86 -2.89 12.34
C ALA A 253 -18.24 -3.14 12.94
N GLY A 254 -18.94 -2.05 13.28
CA GLY A 254 -20.39 -2.00 13.37
C GLY A 254 -20.96 -1.61 12.00
N ALA A 255 -21.85 -0.62 11.95
CA ALA A 255 -22.22 0.00 10.67
C ALA A 255 -20.96 0.52 9.96
N GLY A 256 -20.78 0.16 8.68
CA GLY A 256 -19.62 0.58 7.88
C GLY A 256 -19.54 2.11 7.74
N PRO A 257 -18.35 2.67 7.41
CA PRO A 257 -18.22 4.11 7.23
C PRO A 257 -19.06 4.59 6.05
N ALA A 258 -19.39 5.88 6.04
CA ALA A 258 -19.86 6.52 4.81
C ALA A 258 -18.69 6.62 3.81
N TRP A 259 -18.99 6.46 2.52
CA TRP A 259 -17.98 6.39 1.46
C TRP A 259 -18.17 7.53 0.47
N GLU A 260 -17.06 8.12 0.02
CA GLU A 260 -17.09 9.07 -1.07
C GLU A 260 -17.06 8.31 -2.41
N PRO A 261 -18.05 8.49 -3.31
CA PRO A 261 -18.20 7.64 -4.50
C PRO A 261 -17.06 7.73 -5.51
N GLN A 262 -16.43 8.91 -5.70
CA GLN A 262 -15.43 9.11 -6.73
C GLN A 262 -14.10 8.44 -6.38
N THR A 263 -13.67 8.55 -5.13
CA THR A 263 -12.43 8.01 -4.58
C THR A 263 -12.59 6.62 -3.98
N CYS A 264 -13.82 6.23 -3.66
CA CYS A 264 -14.12 5.07 -2.82
C CYS A 264 -13.44 5.13 -1.44
N LEU A 265 -13.04 6.31 -0.95
CA LEU A 265 -12.45 6.46 0.38
C LEU A 265 -13.53 6.66 1.44
N PRO A 266 -13.30 6.24 2.70
CA PRO A 266 -14.20 6.58 3.78
C PRO A 266 -14.22 8.10 3.97
N ILE A 267 -15.40 8.66 4.25
CA ILE A 267 -15.56 10.09 4.55
C ILE A 267 -15.08 10.32 5.98
N ALA A 268 -14.10 11.21 6.14
CA ALA A 268 -13.56 11.58 7.44
C ALA A 268 -14.59 12.39 8.24
N ASP A 269 -14.65 12.15 9.55
CA ASP A 269 -15.26 13.08 10.49
C ASP A 269 -14.17 13.98 11.07
N ALA A 270 -14.13 15.24 10.63
CA ALA A 270 -13.17 16.24 11.10
C ALA A 270 -13.16 16.40 12.63
N ALA A 271 -14.30 16.17 13.30
CA ALA A 271 -14.38 16.25 14.76
C ALA A 271 -13.69 15.08 15.47
N SER A 272 -13.53 13.94 14.78
CA SER A 272 -12.89 12.74 15.30
C SER A 272 -11.37 12.70 15.08
N MET A 273 -10.83 13.65 14.30
CA MET A 273 -9.42 13.68 13.96
C MET A 273 -8.58 14.12 15.17
N ASP A 274 -7.69 13.25 15.63
CA ASP A 274 -6.87 13.44 16.83
C ASP A 274 -5.37 13.56 16.54
N ARG A 275 -4.97 13.50 15.26
CA ARG A 275 -3.57 13.49 14.81
C ARG A 275 -3.30 14.52 13.72
N ALA A 276 -2.06 15.00 13.69
CA ALA A 276 -1.54 15.75 12.55
C ALA A 276 -1.50 14.85 11.32
N GLY A 277 -1.64 15.46 10.15
CA GLY A 277 -1.68 14.74 8.89
C GLY A 277 -1.37 15.61 7.70
N VAL A 278 -1.68 15.07 6.52
CA VAL A 278 -1.44 15.71 5.23
C VAL A 278 -2.75 15.77 4.46
N LEU A 279 -3.14 16.96 4.03
CA LEU A 279 -4.24 17.21 3.12
C LEU A 279 -3.70 17.22 1.69
N PHE A 280 -4.25 16.39 0.83
CA PHE A 280 -3.98 16.38 -0.60
C PHE A 280 -5.16 17.00 -1.35
N ALA A 281 -4.91 18.08 -2.07
CA ALA A 281 -5.86 18.69 -2.99
C ALA A 281 -5.56 18.19 -4.41
N PRO A 282 -6.40 17.31 -5.00
CA PRO A 282 -6.18 16.81 -6.35
C PRO A 282 -6.17 17.94 -7.38
N ALA A 283 -5.27 17.86 -8.36
CA ALA A 283 -5.21 18.80 -9.46
C ALA A 283 -6.44 18.68 -10.37
N ALA A 284 -6.79 19.77 -11.06
CA ALA A 284 -7.88 19.75 -12.02
C ALA A 284 -7.62 18.69 -13.11
N GLY A 285 -8.60 17.80 -13.32
CA GLY A 285 -8.52 16.71 -14.29
C GLY A 285 -7.79 15.44 -13.82
N ALA A 286 -7.28 15.40 -12.60
CA ALA A 286 -6.73 14.16 -12.03
C ALA A 286 -7.85 13.14 -11.76
N ASP A 287 -7.58 11.84 -11.99
CA ASP A 287 -8.51 10.79 -11.56
C ASP A 287 -8.44 10.64 -10.04
N LEU A 288 -9.51 11.07 -9.37
CA LEU A 288 -9.63 11.03 -7.91
C LEU A 288 -9.48 9.62 -7.35
N PHE A 289 -9.96 8.60 -8.06
CA PHE A 289 -9.80 7.21 -7.62
C PHE A 289 -8.33 6.80 -7.66
N GLU A 290 -7.62 7.14 -8.73
CA GLU A 290 -6.20 6.84 -8.86
C GLU A 290 -5.38 7.53 -7.77
N VAL A 291 -5.64 8.81 -7.49
CA VAL A 291 -4.95 9.55 -6.41
C VAL A 291 -5.22 8.88 -5.06
N GLY A 292 -6.48 8.58 -4.74
CA GLY A 292 -6.84 7.89 -3.49
C GLY A 292 -6.24 6.50 -3.37
N TRP A 293 -6.23 5.74 -4.48
CA TRP A 293 -5.64 4.41 -4.54
C TRP A 293 -4.13 4.44 -4.31
N LEU A 294 -3.42 5.37 -4.95
CA LEU A 294 -1.97 5.55 -4.76
C LEU A 294 -1.64 5.96 -3.33
N LEU A 295 -2.35 6.94 -2.78
CA LEU A 295 -2.16 7.36 -1.39
C LEU A 295 -2.36 6.18 -0.43
N ARG A 296 -3.42 5.37 -0.63
CA ARG A 296 -3.68 4.17 0.18
C ARG A 296 -2.66 3.06 -0.01
N ARG A 297 -2.14 2.88 -1.24
CA ARG A 297 -1.12 1.88 -1.57
C ARG A 297 0.21 2.16 -0.86
N PHE A 298 0.58 3.43 -0.78
CA PHE A 298 1.91 3.87 -0.33
C PHE A 298 1.91 4.50 1.08
N ALA A 299 0.73 4.64 1.69
CA ALA A 299 0.57 4.78 3.13
C ALA A 299 0.80 3.42 3.82
N ARG A 300 1.14 3.46 5.12
CA ARG A 300 1.23 2.23 5.91
C ARG A 300 -0.17 1.69 6.19
N GLY A 301 -0.28 0.39 6.48
CA GLY A 301 -1.57 -0.23 6.79
C GLY A 301 -2.38 0.45 7.90
N TYR A 302 -1.72 0.99 8.93
CA TYR A 302 -2.39 1.64 10.05
C TYR A 302 -2.60 3.16 9.89
N ASP A 303 -2.05 3.75 8.83
CA ASP A 303 -2.32 5.15 8.49
C ASP A 303 -3.77 5.24 7.99
N THR A 304 -4.46 6.33 8.30
CA THR A 304 -5.80 6.55 7.71
C THR A 304 -5.65 7.29 6.39
N VAL A 305 -6.46 6.90 5.41
CA VAL A 305 -6.59 7.59 4.11
C VAL A 305 -8.09 7.76 3.87
N GLU A 306 -8.54 9.01 3.94
CA GLU A 306 -9.95 9.37 4.08
C GLU A 306 -10.28 10.59 3.21
N TRP A 307 -11.55 10.80 2.89
CA TRP A 307 -12.01 11.96 2.14
C TRP A 307 -12.54 13.05 3.08
N LEU A 308 -12.11 14.30 2.88
CA LEU A 308 -12.57 15.46 3.63
C LEU A 308 -12.72 16.68 2.71
N ASP A 309 -13.96 17.14 2.52
CA ASP A 309 -14.29 18.42 1.88
C ASP A 309 -13.52 18.71 0.56
N GLY A 310 -13.55 17.77 -0.39
CA GLY A 310 -12.88 17.92 -1.69
C GLY A 310 -11.39 17.53 -1.69
N ARG A 311 -10.86 17.09 -0.55
CA ARG A 311 -9.46 16.72 -0.36
C ARG A 311 -9.35 15.29 0.18
N ILE A 312 -8.18 14.71 0.01
CA ILE A 312 -7.83 13.42 0.61
C ILE A 312 -6.93 13.68 1.81
N VAL A 313 -7.32 13.18 2.97
CA VAL A 313 -6.52 13.25 4.19
C VAL A 313 -5.73 11.97 4.35
N VAL A 314 -4.44 12.10 4.64
CA VAL A 314 -3.60 11.03 5.15
C VAL A 314 -3.17 11.36 6.57
N SER A 315 -3.57 10.54 7.55
CA SER A 315 -3.15 10.69 8.95
C SER A 315 -2.18 9.57 9.33
N PRO A 316 -0.86 9.79 9.18
CA PRO A 316 0.13 8.76 9.43
C PRO A 316 0.29 8.48 10.93
N ARG A 317 0.50 7.22 11.31
CA ARG A 317 0.82 6.84 12.69
C ARG A 317 2.31 6.99 12.99
N VAL A 318 2.79 8.22 12.95
CA VAL A 318 4.20 8.58 13.21
C VAL A 318 4.30 9.73 14.23
N HIS A 319 5.50 9.98 14.75
CA HIS A 319 5.77 11.18 15.54
C HIS A 319 5.46 12.44 14.70
N PRO A 320 4.86 13.50 15.27
CA PRO A 320 4.51 14.71 14.52
C PRO A 320 5.65 15.31 13.68
N ASP A 321 6.88 15.28 14.19
CA ASP A 321 8.09 15.77 13.49
C ASP A 321 8.41 15.03 12.18
N HIS A 322 7.78 13.88 11.94
CA HIS A 322 7.97 13.07 10.73
C HIS A 322 6.85 13.22 9.71
N VAL A 323 5.78 13.97 10.01
CA VAL A 323 4.65 14.18 9.09
C VAL A 323 5.12 14.87 7.81
N ALA A 324 6.07 15.81 7.91
CA ALA A 324 6.63 16.50 6.75
C ALA A 324 7.36 15.55 5.77
N HIS A 325 8.11 14.57 6.29
CA HIS A 325 8.75 13.56 5.46
C HIS A 325 7.74 12.63 4.78
N VAL A 326 6.63 12.29 5.47
CA VAL A 326 5.52 11.53 4.86
C VAL A 326 4.87 12.35 3.74
N ALA A 327 4.59 13.63 3.97
CA ALA A 327 4.04 14.54 2.99
C ALA A 327 4.92 14.61 1.73
N GLU A 328 6.22 14.83 1.91
CA GLU A 328 7.17 14.93 0.80
C GLU A 328 7.25 13.63 -0.02
N ARG A 329 7.32 12.47 0.65
CA ARG A 329 7.31 11.16 -0.03
C ARG A 329 6.06 10.98 -0.89
N LEU A 330 4.89 11.25 -0.32
CA LEU A 330 3.61 11.06 -1.03
C LEU A 330 3.41 12.12 -2.13
N ARG A 331 3.93 13.34 -1.95
CA ARG A 331 3.96 14.38 -2.98
C ARG A 331 4.79 13.95 -4.20
N LEU A 332 5.97 13.38 -3.96
CA LEU A 332 6.83 12.84 -5.04
C LEU A 332 6.12 11.74 -5.84
N LEU A 333 5.45 10.83 -5.15
CA LEU A 333 4.65 9.75 -5.76
C LEU A 333 3.54 10.29 -6.69
N LEU A 334 2.88 11.38 -6.31
CA LEU A 334 1.76 11.92 -7.06
C LEU A 334 2.18 12.73 -8.29
N GLU A 335 3.46 13.09 -8.44
CA GLU A 335 4.01 13.77 -9.63
C GLU A 335 3.18 14.99 -10.11
N GLY A 336 2.66 15.78 -9.18
CA GLY A 336 1.84 16.97 -9.50
C GLY A 336 0.35 16.70 -9.70
N ARG A 337 -0.11 15.45 -9.55
CA ARG A 337 -1.55 15.09 -9.54
C ARG A 337 -2.30 15.61 -8.32
N ALA A 338 -1.60 16.06 -7.29
CA ALA A 338 -2.17 16.77 -6.16
C ALA A 338 -1.13 17.72 -5.55
N THR A 339 -1.60 18.78 -4.90
CA THR A 339 -0.81 19.58 -3.96
C THR A 339 -1.03 19.07 -2.54
N SER A 340 -0.05 19.27 -1.66
CA SER A 340 -0.09 18.76 -0.29
C SER A 340 0.10 19.89 0.72
N GLU A 341 -0.68 19.88 1.79
CA GLU A 341 -0.58 20.79 2.93
C GLU A 341 -0.53 19.96 4.23
N ILE A 342 0.37 20.29 5.14
CA ILE A 342 0.42 19.66 6.46
C ILE A 342 -0.55 20.41 7.38
N PHE A 343 -1.38 19.69 8.12
CA PHE A 343 -2.24 20.28 9.15
C PHE A 343 -1.90 19.73 10.52
N VAL A 344 -2.07 20.56 11.55
CA VAL A 344 -2.18 20.12 12.94
C VAL A 344 -3.67 20.13 13.31
N VAL A 345 -4.11 19.21 14.18
CA VAL A 345 -5.53 19.01 14.54
C VAL A 345 -6.25 20.32 14.93
N ARG A 346 -5.53 21.27 15.52
CA ARG A 346 -6.09 22.56 15.93
C ARG A 346 -6.49 23.47 14.77
N ASP A 347 -5.98 23.21 13.57
CA ASP A 347 -6.13 24.05 12.38
C ASP A 347 -7.29 23.61 11.47
N LEU A 348 -7.93 22.46 11.77
CA LEU A 348 -9.06 21.99 10.97
C LEU A 348 -10.33 22.79 11.31
N PRO A 349 -11.05 23.33 10.29
CA PRO A 349 -12.30 24.02 10.53
C PRO A 349 -13.31 23.04 11.12
N ARG A 350 -13.70 23.28 12.38
CA ARG A 350 -14.78 22.52 13.02
C ARG A 350 -16.08 22.85 12.27
N ARG A 351 -16.70 21.85 11.64
CA ARG A 351 -18.08 22.02 11.13
C ARG A 351 -18.99 22.33 12.32
N VAL A 352 -19.49 23.57 12.38
CA VAL A 352 -20.62 23.92 13.23
C VAL A 352 -21.81 23.13 12.69
N ARG A 353 -22.29 22.15 13.45
CA ARG A 353 -23.58 21.53 13.14
C ARG A 353 -24.62 22.64 13.21
N PHE A 354 -25.27 22.94 12.09
CA PHE A 354 -26.54 23.65 12.15
C PHE A 354 -27.52 22.70 12.81
N GLU A 355 -27.76 22.90 14.11
CA GLU A 355 -28.98 22.41 14.74
C GLU A 355 -30.12 23.17 14.07
N ALA A 356 -30.91 22.46 13.25
CA ALA A 356 -32.19 22.99 12.82
C ALA A 356 -33.03 23.15 14.09
N ALA A 357 -33.28 24.40 14.49
CA ALA A 357 -34.23 24.71 15.54
C ALA A 357 -35.61 24.17 15.12
N GLY A 358 -36.07 23.15 15.82
CA GLY A 358 -37.47 22.69 15.82
C GLY A 358 -38.17 23.26 17.04
#